data_AF-A0A8S3UJV5-F1
#
_entry.id   AF-A0A8S3UJV5-F1
#
_cell.length_a   1.000
_cell.length_b   1.000
_cell.length_c   1.000
_cell.angle_alpha   90.00
_cell.angle_beta   90.00
_cell.angle_gamma   90.00
#
_symmetry.space_group_name_H-M   'P 1'
#
loop_
_entity.id
_entity.type
_entity.pdbx_description
1 polymer ?
#
loop_
_entity_poly.entity_id
_entity_poly.type
_entity_poly.pdbx_seq_one_letter_code
_entity_poly.pdbx_strand_id
1 'polypeptide(L)'
;MIENDIKVRHVADVIDHLGKAEQLLTIEGQHNLPHEWVGGTMDILNSSARDPTFILHHAFIDYVWEKFRQKQERLGENPEYYPSLGKTSETDKYNLTAFHNATNVMACFPWMKNKDGYRSDYVGILYEYEDSPKCPDCGKSKYITCNEKLNRCIGIVPTESEEENSSPWIIIGGAITFGIIIVCFLLARSKKSHSVVATQKSNMLRHIVF
;
A
#
# COMPACT_ATOMS: atom_id res chain seq x y z
N MET A 1 -1.79 -16.33 19.90
CA MET A 1 -2.95 -16.62 19.03
C MET A 1 -3.02 -15.62 17.88
N ILE A 2 -1.88 -15.32 17.23
CA ILE A 2 -1.77 -14.37 16.11
C ILE A 2 -0.79 -15.01 15.12
N GLU A 3 -1.12 -16.19 14.59
CA GLU A 3 -0.15 -16.89 13.71
C GLU A 3 -0.77 -17.54 12.48
N ASN A 4 -2.10 -17.51 12.29
CA ASN A 4 -2.73 -18.32 11.23
C ASN A 4 -3.71 -17.60 10.27
N ASP A 5 -3.81 -16.27 10.26
CA ASP A 5 -4.84 -15.58 9.43
C ASP A 5 -4.33 -14.80 8.22
N ILE A 6 -3.01 -14.78 7.95
CA ILE A 6 -2.53 -14.32 6.63
C ILE A 6 -2.59 -15.50 5.67
N LYS A 7 -3.81 -15.91 5.29
CA LYS A 7 -3.97 -16.71 4.06
C LYS A 7 -3.44 -15.84 2.92
N VAL A 8 -2.55 -16.39 2.10
CA VAL A 8 -2.08 -15.73 0.88
C VAL A 8 -3.30 -15.54 -0.01
N ARG A 9 -3.90 -14.34 0.02
CA ARG A 9 -4.96 -13.98 -0.92
C ARG A 9 -4.29 -13.62 -2.23
N HIS A 10 -4.63 -14.29 -3.32
CA HIS A 10 -4.17 -13.87 -4.63
C HIS A 10 -4.98 -12.66 -5.09
N VAL A 11 -4.37 -11.81 -5.91
CA VAL A 11 -5.05 -10.65 -6.51
C VAL A 11 -6.33 -11.07 -7.24
N ALA A 12 -6.34 -12.27 -7.84
CA ALA A 12 -7.52 -12.85 -8.48
C ALA A 12 -8.69 -13.09 -7.50
N ASP A 13 -8.41 -13.46 -6.25
CA ASP A 13 -9.43 -13.75 -5.23
C ASP A 13 -10.12 -12.47 -4.73
N VAL A 14 -9.39 -11.35 -4.76
CA VAL A 14 -9.89 -10.00 -4.41
C VAL A 14 -10.71 -9.42 -5.57
N ILE A 15 -10.25 -9.61 -6.80
CA ILE A 15 -10.94 -9.11 -8.01
C ILE A 15 -12.36 -9.69 -8.15
N ASP A 16 -12.59 -10.93 -7.74
CA ASP A 16 -13.90 -11.59 -7.86
C ASP A 16 -14.99 -10.93 -6.98
N HIS A 17 -14.60 -10.29 -5.87
CA HIS A 17 -15.52 -9.60 -4.97
C HIS A 17 -15.99 -8.24 -5.48
N LEU A 18 -15.25 -7.60 -6.40
CA LEU A 18 -15.56 -6.26 -6.89
C LEU A 18 -16.72 -6.21 -7.90
N GLY A 19 -17.17 -7.37 -8.43
CA GLY A 19 -18.40 -7.53 -9.22
C GLY A 19 -18.50 -6.73 -10.52
N LYS A 20 -17.56 -5.82 -10.83
CA LYS A 20 -17.56 -4.96 -12.02
C LYS A 20 -16.14 -4.64 -12.46
N ALA A 21 -15.71 -5.24 -13.57
CA ALA A 21 -14.42 -4.96 -14.22
C ALA A 21 -14.19 -3.47 -14.54
N GLU A 22 -15.25 -2.68 -14.64
CA GLU A 22 -15.20 -1.22 -14.85
C GLU A 22 -14.63 -0.45 -13.64
N GLN A 23 -14.89 -0.90 -12.40
CA GLN A 23 -14.36 -0.23 -11.20
C GLN A 23 -12.84 -0.42 -11.07
N LEU A 24 -12.30 -1.53 -11.56
CA LEU A 24 -10.85 -1.77 -11.61
C LEU A 24 -10.10 -0.81 -12.54
N LEU A 25 -10.80 -0.09 -13.42
CA LEU A 25 -10.16 0.86 -14.34
C LEU A 25 -9.96 2.24 -13.68
N THR A 26 -10.49 2.47 -12.49
CA THR A 26 -10.32 3.73 -11.76
C THR A 26 -9.22 3.61 -10.70
N ILE A 27 -8.63 4.75 -10.32
CA ILE A 27 -7.68 4.80 -9.21
C ILE A 27 -8.36 4.36 -7.91
N GLU A 28 -9.63 4.71 -7.71
CA GLU A 28 -10.41 4.31 -6.54
C GLU A 28 -10.56 2.79 -6.43
N GLY A 29 -10.87 2.10 -7.54
CA GLY A 29 -10.95 0.64 -7.53
C GLY A 29 -9.59 -0.03 -7.29
N GLN A 30 -8.51 0.51 -7.86
CA GLN A 30 -7.16 0.02 -7.58
C GLN A 30 -6.69 0.30 -6.14
N HIS A 31 -7.17 1.39 -5.53
CA HIS A 31 -6.97 1.70 -4.11
C HIS A 31 -7.74 0.72 -3.20
N ASN A 32 -8.97 0.34 -3.56
CA ASN A 32 -9.78 -0.56 -2.73
C ASN A 32 -9.18 -1.97 -2.64
N LEU A 33 -8.47 -2.42 -3.69
CA LEU A 33 -7.87 -3.77 -3.73
C LEU A 33 -6.94 -4.06 -2.53
N PRO A 34 -5.93 -3.23 -2.18
CA PRO A 34 -5.14 -3.44 -0.98
C PRO A 34 -5.92 -3.41 0.34
N HIS A 35 -6.97 -2.57 0.44
CA HIS A 35 -7.84 -2.57 1.63
C HIS A 35 -8.49 -3.94 1.86
N GLU A 36 -9.08 -4.51 0.81
CA GLU A 36 -9.72 -5.83 0.82
C GLU A 36 -8.72 -6.98 0.97
N TRP A 37 -7.55 -6.84 0.33
CA TRP A 37 -6.49 -7.85 0.37
C TRP A 37 -5.92 -8.03 1.77
N VAL A 38 -5.60 -6.93 2.46
CA VAL A 38 -5.16 -6.98 3.87
C VAL A 38 -6.31 -7.51 4.75
N GLY A 39 -7.54 -7.06 4.49
CA GLY A 39 -8.71 -7.52 5.21
C GLY A 39 -8.79 -6.99 6.65
N GLY A 40 -9.64 -7.60 7.48
CA GLY A 40 -9.78 -7.24 8.88
C GLY A 40 -10.22 -5.78 9.05
N THR A 41 -9.49 -5.02 9.86
CA THR A 41 -9.78 -3.58 10.05
C THR A 41 -9.54 -2.75 8.80
N MET A 42 -8.61 -3.15 7.91
CA MET A 42 -8.27 -2.42 6.68
C MET A 42 -9.40 -2.41 5.65
N ASP A 43 -10.28 -3.41 5.66
CA ASP A 43 -11.41 -3.55 4.74
C ASP A 43 -12.67 -2.78 5.22
N ILE A 44 -12.64 -2.25 6.44
CA ILE A 44 -13.78 -1.53 7.02
C ILE A 44 -13.54 -0.03 6.91
N LEU A 45 -14.30 0.67 6.05
CA LEU A 45 -14.15 2.12 5.78
C LEU A 45 -14.01 3.00 7.04
N ASN A 46 -14.78 2.72 8.09
CA ASN A 46 -14.80 3.54 9.32
C ASN A 46 -13.67 3.22 10.31
N SER A 47 -12.90 2.15 10.09
CA SER A 47 -11.85 1.70 11.00
C SER A 47 -10.53 1.36 10.32
N SER A 48 -10.44 1.46 9.00
CA SER A 48 -9.22 1.17 8.22
C SER A 48 -8.03 1.97 8.71
N ALA A 49 -8.24 3.25 9.02
CA ALA A 49 -7.21 4.14 9.58
C ALA A 49 -6.65 3.69 10.96
N ARG A 50 -7.26 2.70 11.64
CA ARG A 50 -6.73 2.12 12.89
C ARG A 50 -5.62 1.11 12.65
N ASP A 51 -5.50 0.59 11.43
CA ASP A 51 -4.41 -0.30 11.04
C ASP A 51 -3.18 0.53 10.61
N PRO A 52 -1.98 0.29 11.15
CA PRO A 52 -0.79 1.07 10.77
C PRO A 52 -0.42 0.95 9.29
N THR A 53 -0.83 -0.12 8.60
CA THR A 53 -0.61 -0.29 7.15
C THR A 53 -1.41 0.71 6.31
N PHE A 54 -2.48 1.29 6.85
CA PHE A 54 -3.29 2.33 6.20
C PHE A 54 -2.45 3.51 5.72
N ILE A 55 -1.56 4.00 6.59
CA ILE A 55 -0.70 5.15 6.27
C ILE A 55 0.26 4.81 5.13
N LEU A 56 0.82 3.60 5.13
CA LEU A 56 1.73 3.15 4.06
C LEU A 56 0.98 3.00 2.73
N HIS A 57 -0.24 2.47 2.77
CA HIS A 57 -1.09 2.35 1.59
C HIS A 57 -1.45 3.73 1.02
N HIS A 58 -1.97 4.65 1.83
CA HIS A 58 -2.33 5.98 1.38
C HIS A 58 -1.13 6.83 0.97
N ALA A 59 0.05 6.65 1.58
CA ALA A 59 1.28 7.28 1.10
C ALA A 59 1.67 6.81 -0.31
N PHE A 60 1.39 5.55 -0.67
CA PHE A 60 1.59 5.05 -2.03
C PHE A 60 0.55 5.62 -3.01
N ILE A 61 -0.70 5.79 -2.58
CA ILE A 61 -1.73 6.43 -3.42
C ILE A 61 -1.40 7.91 -3.66
N ASP A 62 -0.94 8.63 -2.64
CA ASP A 62 -0.47 10.01 -2.79
C ASP A 62 0.78 10.10 -3.69
N TYR A 63 1.70 9.13 -3.62
CA TYR A 63 2.79 9.00 -4.59
C TYR A 63 2.29 8.90 -6.05
N VAL A 64 1.28 8.05 -6.31
CA VAL A 64 0.70 7.90 -7.65
C VAL A 64 0.04 9.21 -8.10
N TRP A 65 -0.67 9.88 -7.20
CA TRP A 65 -1.26 11.20 -7.43
C TRP A 65 -0.19 12.24 -7.81
N GLU A 66 0.91 12.30 -7.06
CA GLU A 66 2.01 13.24 -7.34
C GLU A 66 2.69 12.94 -8.69
N LYS A 67 2.91 11.66 -9.04
CA LYS A 67 3.43 11.31 -10.38
C LYS A 67 2.47 11.69 -11.49
N PHE A 68 1.15 11.68 -11.25
CA PHE A 68 0.15 12.18 -12.19
C PHE A 68 0.26 13.71 -12.34
N ARG A 69 0.34 14.47 -11.24
CA ARG A 69 0.56 15.92 -11.26
C ARG A 69 1.81 16.33 -12.04
N GLN A 70 2.95 15.70 -11.74
CA GLN A 70 4.21 15.92 -12.45
C GLN A 70 4.13 15.56 -13.95
N LYS A 71 3.25 14.63 -14.33
CA LYS A 71 2.98 14.32 -15.73
C LYS A 71 2.16 15.43 -16.40
N GLN A 72 1.14 15.97 -15.72
CA GLN A 72 0.37 17.12 -16.22
C GLN A 72 1.27 18.31 -16.50
N GLU A 73 2.14 18.68 -15.55
CA GLU A 73 3.10 19.78 -15.73
C GLU A 73 3.99 19.58 -16.95
N ARG A 74 4.55 18.37 -17.12
CA ARG A 74 5.39 18.04 -18.30
C ARG A 74 4.63 18.10 -19.63
N LEU A 75 3.32 17.91 -19.61
CA LEU A 75 2.46 18.02 -20.78
C LEU A 75 1.95 19.46 -21.01
N GLY A 76 2.32 20.42 -20.14
CA GLY A 76 1.84 21.79 -20.20
C GLY A 76 0.42 21.99 -19.65
N GLU A 77 -0.09 21.00 -18.93
CA GLU A 77 -1.40 21.05 -18.27
C GLU A 77 -1.26 21.64 -16.86
N ASN A 78 -2.34 22.25 -16.35
CA ASN A 78 -2.36 22.78 -14.99
C ASN A 78 -2.67 21.67 -13.97
N PRO A 79 -1.72 21.24 -13.12
CA PRO A 79 -1.97 20.23 -12.08
C PRO A 79 -2.88 20.74 -10.96
N GLU A 80 -3.08 22.05 -10.83
CA GLU A 80 -3.95 22.64 -9.82
C GLU A 80 -5.43 22.69 -10.25
N TYR A 81 -5.73 22.23 -11.46
CA TYR A 81 -7.10 22.22 -11.96
C TYR A 81 -7.93 21.17 -11.21
N TYR A 82 -8.83 21.64 -10.34
CA TYR A 82 -9.84 20.81 -9.70
C TYR A 82 -11.02 20.58 -10.65
N PRO A 83 -11.38 19.33 -11.00
CA PRO A 83 -12.47 19.05 -11.92
C PRO A 83 -13.80 19.66 -11.47
N SER A 84 -14.48 20.37 -12.37
CA SER A 84 -15.87 20.77 -12.14
C SER A 84 -16.74 19.52 -12.19
N LEU A 85 -17.23 19.07 -11.03
CA LEU A 85 -18.33 18.12 -10.97
C LEU A 85 -19.54 18.83 -11.61
N GLY A 86 -19.96 18.38 -12.79
CA GLY A 86 -21.06 19.01 -13.54
C GLY A 86 -22.32 19.14 -12.69
N LYS A 87 -23.28 19.97 -13.15
CA LYS A 87 -24.60 20.05 -12.51
C LYS A 87 -25.17 18.63 -12.39
N THR A 88 -25.43 18.21 -11.16
CA THR A 88 -26.01 16.91 -10.83
C THR A 88 -27.23 16.66 -11.71
N SER A 89 -27.21 15.59 -12.48
CA SER A 89 -28.46 15.02 -12.95
C SER A 89 -29.21 14.53 -11.70
N GLU A 90 -30.52 14.76 -11.60
CA GLU A 90 -31.38 14.21 -10.52
C GLU A 90 -31.29 12.67 -10.40
N THR A 91 -30.60 12.01 -11.33
CA THR A 91 -30.32 10.57 -11.36
C THR A 91 -28.96 10.16 -10.81
N ASP A 92 -28.12 11.07 -10.30
CA ASP A 92 -26.86 10.72 -9.64
C ASP A 92 -27.15 9.99 -8.32
N LYS A 93 -27.31 8.67 -8.45
CA LYS A 93 -27.66 7.69 -7.40
C LYS A 93 -26.73 7.73 -6.18
N TYR A 94 -25.58 8.38 -6.31
CA TYR A 94 -24.68 8.68 -5.22
C TYR A 94 -24.44 10.20 -5.22
N ASN A 95 -25.11 10.91 -4.31
CA ASN A 95 -24.95 12.35 -4.02
C ASN A 95 -23.53 12.69 -3.46
N LEU A 96 -22.49 12.05 -4.01
CA LEU A 96 -21.07 12.17 -3.68
C LEU A 96 -20.52 13.55 -4.08
N THR A 97 -21.26 14.30 -4.89
CA THR A 97 -20.86 15.61 -5.41
C THR A 97 -20.95 16.73 -4.37
N ALA A 98 -21.76 16.58 -3.32
CA ALA A 98 -21.84 17.60 -2.26
C ALA A 98 -20.49 17.73 -1.56
N PHE A 99 -20.04 16.71 -0.82
CA PHE A 99 -18.80 16.82 -0.02
C PHE A 99 -17.53 17.01 -0.85
N HIS A 100 -17.50 16.53 -2.10
CA HIS A 100 -16.35 16.67 -3.01
C HIS A 100 -16.41 17.94 -3.87
N ASN A 101 -17.32 18.88 -3.59
CA ASN A 101 -17.31 20.17 -4.27
C ASN A 101 -15.99 20.91 -3.98
N ALA A 102 -15.38 21.51 -5.00
CA ALA A 102 -14.16 22.29 -4.92
C ALA A 102 -14.14 23.29 -3.75
N THR A 103 -15.29 23.91 -3.43
CA THR A 103 -15.38 24.93 -2.38
C THR A 103 -15.67 24.39 -0.99
N ASN A 104 -16.01 23.10 -0.87
CA ASN A 104 -16.31 22.51 0.43
C ASN A 104 -15.04 22.27 1.24
N VAL A 105 -15.20 22.43 2.55
CA VAL A 105 -14.13 22.27 3.54
C VAL A 105 -13.87 20.78 3.73
N MET A 106 -12.60 20.39 3.73
CA MET A 106 -12.20 19.02 3.99
C MET A 106 -12.56 18.64 5.44
N ALA A 107 -13.15 17.47 5.63
CA ALA A 107 -13.49 16.98 6.97
C ALA A 107 -12.25 16.99 7.86
N CYS A 108 -12.40 17.45 9.11
CA CYS A 108 -11.31 17.62 10.10
C CYS A 108 -10.25 18.69 9.78
N PHE A 109 -10.33 19.36 8.62
CA PHE A 109 -9.41 20.44 8.23
C PHE A 109 -10.17 21.74 7.94
N PRO A 110 -10.65 22.47 8.97
CA PRO A 110 -11.54 23.61 8.79
C PRO A 110 -10.94 24.78 8.00
N TRP A 111 -9.62 24.82 7.84
CA TRP A 111 -8.87 25.82 7.09
C TRP A 111 -8.56 25.44 5.64
N MET A 112 -8.98 24.26 5.16
CA MET A 112 -8.70 23.80 3.80
C MET A 112 -9.96 23.39 3.05
N LYS A 113 -10.08 23.82 1.80
CA LYS A 113 -11.11 23.35 0.86
C LYS A 113 -10.57 22.19 0.02
N ASN A 114 -11.46 21.40 -0.57
CA ASN A 114 -11.04 20.28 -1.44
C ASN A 114 -10.11 20.73 -2.57
N LYS A 115 -10.39 21.88 -3.20
CA LYS A 115 -9.52 22.45 -4.25
C LYS A 115 -8.13 22.85 -3.74
N ASP A 116 -7.99 23.16 -2.46
CA ASP A 116 -6.70 23.58 -1.91
C ASP A 116 -5.71 22.40 -1.86
N GLY A 117 -6.21 21.16 -1.83
CA GLY A 117 -5.37 19.95 -1.92
C GLY A 117 -4.64 19.78 -3.26
N TYR A 118 -5.04 20.53 -4.30
CA TYR A 118 -4.41 20.50 -5.63
C TYR A 118 -3.31 21.54 -5.79
N ARG A 119 -3.13 22.46 -4.83
CA ARG A 119 -2.14 23.55 -4.97
C ARG A 119 -0.72 23.00 -4.96
N SER A 120 0.14 23.58 -5.80
CA SER A 120 1.55 23.18 -5.92
C SER A 120 2.39 23.66 -4.75
N ASP A 121 2.06 24.83 -4.19
CA ASP A 121 2.73 25.35 -3.01
C ASP A 121 2.47 24.51 -1.75
N TYR A 122 1.28 23.92 -1.64
CA TYR A 122 0.94 22.99 -0.57
C TYR A 122 1.77 21.70 -0.68
N VAL A 123 1.69 20.98 -1.82
CA VAL A 123 2.41 19.70 -1.96
C VAL A 123 3.93 19.86 -1.97
N GLY A 124 4.46 20.90 -2.63
CA GLY A 124 5.90 21.07 -2.82
C GLY A 124 6.68 21.37 -1.55
N ILE A 125 5.99 21.82 -0.48
CA ILE A 125 6.58 22.09 0.84
C ILE A 125 6.48 20.88 1.77
N LEU A 126 5.45 20.04 1.60
CA LEU A 126 5.13 18.99 2.57
C LEU A 126 5.96 17.72 2.38
N TYR A 127 6.11 17.26 1.15
CA TYR A 127 6.72 15.97 0.87
C TYR A 127 7.54 15.96 -0.42
N GLU A 128 8.44 14.99 -0.50
CA GLU A 128 9.08 14.56 -1.74
C GLU A 128 9.14 13.03 -1.75
N TYR A 129 8.85 12.45 -2.92
CA TYR A 129 8.90 11.02 -3.13
C TYR A 129 10.07 10.64 -4.04
N GLU A 130 10.81 9.62 -3.61
CA GLU A 130 11.77 8.94 -4.49
C GLU A 130 11.04 8.23 -5.64
N ASP A 131 11.72 8.10 -6.78
CA ASP A 131 11.22 7.32 -7.91
C ASP A 131 11.08 5.83 -7.55
N SER A 132 10.04 5.18 -8.09
CA SER A 132 9.91 3.73 -7.98
C SER A 132 11.16 3.00 -8.51
N PRO A 133 11.59 1.91 -7.86
CA PRO A 133 12.72 1.11 -8.31
C PRO A 133 12.53 0.61 -9.74
N LYS A 134 13.62 0.57 -10.51
CA LYS A 134 13.63 0.18 -11.92
C LYS A 134 14.51 -1.06 -12.11
N CYS A 135 14.20 -1.85 -13.13
CA CYS A 135 15.06 -2.93 -13.59
C CYS A 135 16.44 -2.40 -14.03
N PRO A 136 17.50 -3.23 -13.96
CA PRO A 136 17.49 -4.65 -13.55
C PRO A 136 17.55 -4.87 -12.03
N ASP A 137 18.07 -3.92 -11.27
CA ASP A 137 18.41 -4.13 -9.85
C ASP A 137 17.22 -4.01 -8.90
N CYS A 138 16.14 -3.35 -9.30
CA CYS A 138 14.96 -3.10 -8.47
C CYS A 138 15.29 -2.55 -7.07
N GLY A 139 16.26 -1.65 -7.00
CA GLY A 139 16.72 -1.04 -5.75
C GLY A 139 17.40 -2.01 -4.77
N LYS A 140 17.82 -3.21 -5.24
CA LYS A 140 18.45 -4.25 -4.42
C LYS A 140 17.62 -4.68 -3.20
N SER A 141 16.31 -4.51 -3.29
CA SER A 141 15.38 -4.90 -2.24
C SER A 141 15.21 -6.41 -2.21
N LYS A 142 15.11 -6.98 -1.01
CA LYS A 142 14.86 -8.41 -0.82
C LYS A 142 13.40 -8.82 -1.04
N TYR A 143 12.51 -7.85 -1.31
CA TYR A 143 11.06 -8.08 -1.41
C TYR A 143 10.52 -7.95 -2.84
N ILE A 144 11.34 -7.44 -3.77
CA ILE A 144 10.96 -7.24 -5.16
C ILE A 144 12.07 -7.73 -6.08
N THR A 145 11.70 -8.21 -7.26
CA THR A 145 12.62 -8.68 -8.30
C THR A 145 12.25 -8.09 -9.65
N CYS A 146 13.20 -8.02 -10.58
CA CYS A 146 12.93 -7.57 -11.93
C CYS A 146 12.22 -8.67 -12.72
N ASN A 147 11.02 -8.38 -13.22
CA ASN A 147 10.43 -9.14 -14.31
C ASN A 147 10.99 -8.59 -15.63
N GLU A 148 11.97 -9.29 -16.20
CA GLU A 148 12.67 -8.87 -17.42
C GLU A 148 11.72 -8.75 -18.62
N LYS A 149 10.70 -9.61 -18.70
CA LYS A 149 9.72 -9.58 -19.81
C LYS A 149 8.87 -8.32 -19.79
N LEU A 150 8.47 -7.87 -18.60
CA LEU A 150 7.67 -6.67 -18.40
C LEU A 150 8.53 -5.41 -18.18
N ASN A 151 9.85 -5.57 -18.06
CA ASN A 151 10.79 -4.55 -17.62
C ASN A 151 10.27 -3.77 -16.38
N ARG A 152 9.77 -4.52 -15.39
CA ARG A 152 9.10 -3.96 -14.21
C ARG A 152 9.50 -4.72 -12.94
N CYS A 153 9.68 -3.98 -11.86
CA CYS A 153 9.88 -4.57 -10.54
C CYS A 153 8.55 -5.11 -9.98
N ILE A 154 8.53 -6.37 -9.57
CA ILE A 154 7.36 -7.06 -9.02
C ILE A 154 7.69 -7.63 -7.64
N GLY A 155 6.67 -7.83 -6.81
CA GLY A 155 6.83 -8.55 -5.54
C GLY A 155 7.33 -9.97 -5.77
N ILE A 156 8.23 -10.44 -4.90
CA ILE A 156 8.56 -11.86 -4.87
C ILE A 156 7.34 -12.62 -4.32
N VAL A 157 6.85 -13.58 -5.09
CA VAL A 157 5.89 -14.55 -4.57
C VAL A 157 6.72 -15.54 -3.74
N PRO A 158 6.38 -15.81 -2.47
CA PRO A 158 6.97 -16.95 -1.79
C PRO A 158 6.66 -18.17 -2.67
N THR A 159 7.68 -18.77 -3.27
CA THR A 159 7.53 -20.15 -3.71
C THR A 159 7.10 -20.89 -2.46
N GLU A 160 5.96 -21.56 -2.48
CA GLU A 160 5.69 -22.62 -1.52
C GLU A 160 6.98 -23.44 -1.52
N SER A 161 7.73 -23.39 -0.43
CA SER A 161 8.75 -24.40 -0.23
C SER A 161 7.97 -25.68 -0.36
N GLU A 162 8.26 -26.48 -1.39
CA GLU A 162 8.01 -27.90 -1.31
C GLU A 162 8.53 -28.26 0.08
N GLU A 163 7.62 -28.59 1.00
CA GLU A 163 7.99 -29.30 2.22
C GLU A 163 8.65 -30.56 1.68
N GLU A 164 9.96 -30.50 1.52
CA GLU A 164 10.77 -31.65 1.21
C GLU A 164 10.50 -32.56 2.40
N ASN A 165 9.65 -33.55 2.13
CA ASN A 165 9.15 -34.52 3.09
C ASN A 165 10.28 -35.49 3.44
N SER A 166 11.50 -34.98 3.63
CA SER A 166 12.63 -35.69 4.21
C SER A 166 12.48 -35.63 5.72
N SER A 167 11.45 -36.31 6.23
CA SER A 167 11.51 -36.87 7.57
C SER A 167 12.62 -37.93 7.53
N PRO A 168 13.77 -37.75 8.20
CA PRO A 168 14.68 -38.87 8.39
C PRO A 168 14.08 -39.71 9.50
N TRP A 169 13.16 -40.60 9.16
CA TRP A 169 12.87 -41.75 10.01
C TRP A 169 14.14 -42.60 10.01
N ILE A 170 15.07 -42.28 10.92
CA ILE A 170 16.10 -43.22 11.31
C ILE A 170 15.35 -44.39 11.95
N ILE A 171 15.29 -45.51 11.22
CA ILE A 171 14.91 -46.80 11.79
C ILE A 171 16.03 -47.17 12.77
N ILE A 172 15.92 -46.73 14.03
CA ILE A 172 16.72 -47.25 15.13
C ILE A 172 15.89 -48.34 15.79
N GLY A 173 16.20 -49.59 15.45
CA GLY A 173 15.87 -50.70 16.30
C GLY A 173 16.64 -50.58 17.62
N GLY A 174 15.93 -50.78 18.73
CA GLY A 174 16.54 -51.21 19.99
C GLY A 174 16.74 -50.14 21.07
N ALA A 175 16.12 -50.42 22.23
CA ALA A 175 16.53 -50.10 23.59
C ALA A 175 16.43 -48.65 24.12
N ILE A 176 15.46 -48.52 25.04
CA ILE A 176 15.27 -47.52 26.09
C ILE A 176 16.60 -47.09 26.74
N THR A 177 16.88 -45.79 26.83
CA THR A 177 17.55 -45.16 27.99
C THR A 177 17.25 -43.65 28.06
N PHE A 178 16.93 -43.19 29.28
CA PHE A 178 16.67 -41.80 29.64
C PHE A 178 17.93 -40.91 29.54
N GLY A 179 17.81 -39.71 28.96
CA GLY A 179 18.90 -38.73 28.97
C GLY A 179 18.46 -37.33 28.53
N ILE A 180 18.60 -36.35 29.42
CA ILE A 180 18.28 -34.93 29.26
C ILE A 180 19.24 -34.29 28.25
N ILE A 181 18.74 -33.63 27.20
CA ILE A 181 19.55 -32.79 26.32
C ILE A 181 19.04 -31.34 26.37
N ILE A 182 19.85 -30.48 26.98
CA ILE A 182 19.74 -29.03 26.96
C ILE A 182 20.14 -28.54 25.57
N VAL A 183 19.23 -27.93 24.82
CA VAL A 183 19.53 -27.30 23.53
C VAL A 183 19.72 -25.79 23.73
N CYS A 184 20.93 -25.35 23.43
CA CYS A 184 21.38 -23.96 23.44
C CYS A 184 20.79 -23.24 22.21
N PHE A 185 19.91 -22.26 22.40
CA PHE A 185 19.43 -21.38 21.33
C PHE A 185 20.48 -20.31 21.01
N LEU A 186 21.11 -20.41 19.84
CA LEU A 186 21.91 -19.32 19.26
C LEU A 186 20.98 -18.38 18.47
N LEU A 187 20.86 -17.14 18.98
CA LEU A 187 20.14 -16.04 18.34
C LEU A 187 20.82 -15.63 17.03
N ALA A 188 20.19 -15.90 15.89
CA ALA A 188 20.56 -15.28 14.62
C ALA A 188 20.00 -13.85 14.55
N ARG A 189 20.92 -12.89 14.49
CA ARG A 189 20.69 -11.44 14.53
C ARG A 189 20.11 -10.95 13.20
N SER A 190 18.88 -10.41 13.22
CA SER A 190 18.22 -9.76 12.09
C SER A 190 18.98 -8.49 11.64
N LYS A 191 19.33 -8.39 10.35
CA LYS A 191 19.87 -7.18 9.73
C LYS A 191 18.76 -6.38 9.05
N LYS A 192 18.80 -5.08 9.33
CA LYS A 192 17.85 -3.99 8.99
C LYS A 192 17.25 -4.07 7.59
N SER A 193 15.94 -3.86 7.50
CA SER A 193 15.18 -3.62 6.27
C SER A 193 15.20 -2.13 5.90
N HIS A 194 15.40 -1.82 4.62
CA HIS A 194 15.16 -0.49 4.07
C HIS A 194 13.72 -0.44 3.55
N SER A 195 12.92 0.48 4.10
CA SER A 195 11.58 0.81 3.64
C SER A 195 11.65 1.98 2.66
N VAL A 196 10.66 2.10 1.78
CA VAL A 196 10.41 3.34 1.03
C VAL A 196 9.95 4.38 2.05
N VAL A 197 10.74 5.44 2.22
CA VAL A 197 10.49 6.50 3.20
C VAL A 197 10.12 7.75 2.43
N ALA A 198 8.89 8.24 2.61
CA ALA A 198 8.59 9.64 2.32
C ALA A 198 9.38 10.49 3.31
N THR A 199 10.23 11.39 2.82
CA THR A 199 11.00 12.28 3.69
C THR A 199 10.33 13.64 3.73
N GLN A 200 10.09 14.15 4.93
CA GLN A 200 9.62 15.52 5.13
C GLN A 200 10.76 16.47 4.77
N LYS A 201 10.52 17.46 3.90
CA LYS A 201 11.50 18.52 3.67
C LYS A 201 11.73 19.27 4.97
N SER A 202 12.96 19.25 5.46
CA SER A 202 13.34 19.81 6.75
C SER A 202 13.11 21.33 6.77
N ASN A 203 11.99 21.76 7.35
CA ASN A 203 11.82 22.97 8.19
C ASN A 203 10.34 23.26 8.47
N MET A 204 9.64 22.36 9.17
CA MET A 204 8.60 22.77 10.13
C MET A 204 8.09 21.57 10.95
N LEU A 205 8.67 21.40 12.13
CA LEU A 205 7.96 20.80 13.25
C LEU A 205 6.84 21.75 13.65
N ARG A 206 5.59 21.43 13.29
CA ARG A 206 4.39 21.78 14.07
C ARG A 206 3.19 20.98 13.56
N HIS A 207 2.77 20.04 14.40
CA HIS A 207 1.45 19.38 14.45
C HIS A 207 1.10 18.44 13.29
N ILE A 208 1.62 17.22 13.36
CA ILE A 208 0.89 16.02 12.91
C ILE A 208 0.37 15.37 14.20
N VAL A 209 -0.94 15.42 14.39
CA VAL A 209 -1.65 14.71 15.47
C VAL A 209 -2.30 13.48 14.84
N PHE A 210 -2.12 12.34 15.52
CA PHE A 210 -2.62 11.01 15.18
C PHE A 210 -4.15 10.93 15.07
#